data_AF-A0A521IGK0-F1
#
_entry.id   AF-A0A521IGK0-F1
#
_cell.length_a   1.000
_cell.length_b   1.000
_cell.length_c   1.000
_cell.angle_alpha   90.00
_cell.angle_beta   90.00
_cell.angle_gamma   90.00
#
_symmetry.space_group_name_H-M   'P 1'
#
loop_
_entity.id
_entity.type
_entity.pdbx_description
1 polymer ?
#
loop_
_entity_poly.entity_id
_entity_poly.type
_entity_poly.pdbx_seq_one_letter_code
_entity_poly.pdbx_strand_id
1 'polypeptide(L)'
;MIDREQLVECIETRKIPLAVLLSILLMILLVLLFYTLNSDARLRERNRKDEEARLAQVIPPERMWLPSETLDAPRLELYRGPVEVWTEEDAMKLYRIPDSADLEAIEAAASRECMSILESVP
;
A
#
# COMPACT_ATOMS: atom_id res chain seq x y z
N MET A 1 5.09 36.16 -50.93
CA MET A 1 6.54 35.88 -50.94
C MET A 1 7.09 36.50 -49.66
N ILE A 2 7.63 35.70 -48.75
CA ILE A 2 8.29 36.27 -47.55
C ILE A 2 9.62 36.84 -48.03
N ASP A 3 9.80 38.15 -47.86
CA ASP A 3 11.00 38.85 -48.31
C ASP A 3 12.21 38.32 -47.55
N ARG A 4 13.22 37.86 -48.31
CA ARG A 4 14.44 37.29 -47.74
C ARG A 4 15.15 38.25 -46.80
N GLU A 5 15.01 39.55 -47.05
CA GLU A 5 15.59 40.62 -46.23
C GLU A 5 14.96 40.68 -44.83
N GLN A 6 13.63 40.55 -44.73
CA GLN A 6 12.92 40.51 -43.44
C GLN A 6 13.27 39.27 -42.61
N LEU A 7 13.51 38.14 -43.29
CA LEU A 7 13.98 36.90 -42.66
C LEU A 7 15.39 37.05 -42.09
N VAL A 8 16.31 37.68 -42.83
CA VAL A 8 17.69 37.92 -42.38
C VAL A 8 17.72 38.86 -41.18
N GLU A 9 16.91 39.92 -41.20
CA GLU A 9 16.82 40.91 -40.12
C GLU A 9 16.18 40.32 -38.84
N CYS A 10 15.15 39.49 -38.98
CA CYS A 10 14.56 38.72 -37.88
C CYS A 10 15.52 37.68 -37.31
N ILE A 11 16.29 37.02 -38.18
CA ILE A 11 17.31 36.07 -37.76
C ILE A 11 18.34 36.83 -36.93
N GLU A 12 18.91 37.94 -37.41
CA GLU A 12 19.90 38.75 -36.68
C GLU A 12 19.45 39.26 -35.31
N THR A 13 18.23 39.76 -35.20
CA THR A 13 17.70 40.23 -33.92
C THR A 13 17.37 39.10 -32.95
N ARG A 14 17.06 37.89 -33.44
CA ARG A 14 16.63 36.75 -32.60
C ARG A 14 17.62 35.59 -32.51
N LYS A 15 18.83 35.68 -33.11
CA LYS A 15 19.85 34.59 -33.06
C LYS A 15 20.14 34.16 -31.63
N ILE A 16 20.39 35.14 -30.75
CA ILE A 16 20.79 34.92 -29.36
C ILE A 16 19.67 34.27 -28.53
N PRO A 17 18.44 34.83 -28.45
CA PRO A 17 17.38 34.19 -27.68
C PRO A 17 17.01 32.81 -28.23
N LEU A 18 17.06 32.60 -29.55
CA LEU A 18 16.79 31.30 -30.16
C LEU A 18 17.86 30.26 -29.77
N ALA A 19 19.14 30.65 -29.78
CA ALA A 19 20.24 29.78 -29.36
C ALA A 19 20.15 29.40 -27.88
N VAL A 20 19.77 30.36 -27.01
CA VAL A 20 19.56 30.10 -25.58
C VAL A 20 18.39 29.13 -25.37
N LEU A 21 17.27 29.33 -26.06
CA LEU A 21 16.08 28.48 -25.94
C LEU A 21 16.37 27.05 -26.44
N LEU A 22 17.12 26.92 -27.54
CA LEU A 22 17.56 25.63 -28.06
C LEU A 22 18.53 24.92 -27.10
N SER A 23 19.43 25.66 -26.46
CA SER A 23 20.36 25.11 -25.45
C SER A 23 19.62 24.60 -24.21
N ILE A 24 18.62 25.35 -23.73
CA ILE A 24 17.77 24.92 -22.61
C ILE A 24 16.99 23.66 -22.99
N LEU A 25 16.39 23.63 -24.18
CA LEU A 25 15.67 22.46 -24.68
C LEU A 25 16.58 21.23 -24.77
N LEU A 26 17.79 21.41 -25.31
CA LEU A 26 18.80 20.35 -25.39
C LEU A 26 19.18 19.82 -24.00
N MET A 27 19.38 20.70 -23.02
CA MET A 27 19.69 20.31 -21.65
C MET A 27 18.55 19.51 -21.01
N ILE A 28 17.30 19.92 -21.20
CA ILE A 28 16.13 19.17 -20.71
C ILE A 28 16.10 17.78 -21.35
N LEU A 29 16.33 17.70 -22.66
CA LEU A 29 16.34 16.43 -23.40
C LEU A 29 17.44 15.49 -22.89
N LEU A 30 18.63 16.02 -22.61
CA LEU A 30 19.75 15.25 -22.06
C LEU A 30 19.46 14.72 -20.65
N VAL A 31 18.83 15.53 -19.79
CA VAL A 31 18.44 15.09 -18.43
C VAL A 31 17.39 13.98 -18.52
N LEU A 32 16.37 14.14 -19.37
CA LEU A 32 15.35 13.11 -19.57
C LEU A 32 15.95 11.82 -20.13
N LEU A 33 16.85 11.90 -21.11
CA LEU A 33 17.56 10.74 -21.65
C LEU A 33 18.40 10.03 -20.58
N PHE A 34 19.11 10.79 -19.75
CA PHE A 34 19.90 10.21 -18.66
C PHE A 34 19.00 9.53 -17.62
N TYR A 35 17.84 10.10 -17.33
CA TYR A 35 16.87 9.52 -16.41
C TYR A 35 16.31 8.20 -16.97
N THR A 36 15.87 8.17 -18.23
CA THR A 36 15.31 6.96 -18.86
C THR A 36 16.33 5.84 -18.98
N LEU A 37 17.56 6.14 -19.39
CA LEU A 37 18.64 5.14 -19.47
C LEU A 37 18.96 4.53 -18.10
N ASN A 38 19.02 5.35 -17.05
CA ASN A 38 19.28 4.84 -15.69
C ASN A 38 18.09 4.10 -15.10
N SER A 39 16.86 4.57 -15.35
CA SER A 39 15.66 3.88 -14.88
C SER A 39 15.53 2.51 -15.54
N ASP A 40 15.79 2.41 -16.84
CA ASP A 40 15.74 1.13 -17.57
C ASP A 40 16.80 0.15 -17.08
N ALA A 41 18.02 0.62 -16.83
CA ALA A 41 19.09 -0.21 -16.28
C ALA A 41 18.72 -0.77 -14.89
N ARG A 42 18.16 0.08 -14.02
CA ARG A 42 17.70 -0.34 -12.68
C ARG A 42 16.51 -1.29 -12.77
N LEU A 43 15.58 -1.06 -13.69
CA LEU A 43 14.40 -1.90 -13.88
C LEU A 43 14.79 -3.30 -14.35
N ARG A 44 15.72 -3.41 -15.30
CA ARG A 44 16.26 -4.70 -15.78
C ARG A 44 16.92 -5.50 -14.66
N GLU A 45 17.73 -4.84 -13.85
CA GLU A 45 18.40 -5.49 -12.73
C GLU A 45 17.41 -5.97 -11.65
N ARG A 46 16.33 -5.21 -11.40
CA ARG A 46 15.28 -5.63 -10.47
C ARG A 46 14.50 -6.82 -11.02
N ASN A 47 14.11 -6.77 -12.30
CA ASN A 47 13.39 -7.87 -12.94
C ASN A 47 14.19 -9.16 -12.95
N ARG A 48 15.51 -9.09 -13.18
CA ARG A 48 16.41 -10.24 -13.09
C ARG A 48 16.39 -10.90 -11.71
N LYS A 49 16.48 -10.10 -10.65
CA LYS A 49 16.43 -10.59 -9.26
C LYS A 49 15.08 -11.16 -8.89
N ASP A 50 13.99 -10.55 -9.34
CA ASP A 50 12.63 -11.04 -9.11
C ASP A 50 12.40 -12.39 -9.81
N GLU A 51 12.96 -12.58 -11.00
CA GLU A 51 12.89 -13.84 -11.75
C GLU A 51 13.73 -14.95 -11.10
N GLU A 52 14.96 -14.64 -10.66
CA GLU A 52 15.79 -15.56 -9.87
C GLU A 52 15.10 -15.97 -8.57
N ALA A 53 14.46 -15.03 -7.86
CA ALA A 53 13.71 -15.31 -6.64
C ALA A 53 12.48 -16.18 -6.90
N ARG A 54 11.77 -15.96 -8.01
CA ARG A 54 10.64 -16.81 -8.43
C ARG A 54 11.07 -18.25 -8.73
N LEU A 55 12.19 -18.42 -9.43
CA LEU A 55 12.74 -19.74 -9.72
C LEU A 55 13.21 -20.47 -8.45
N ALA A 56 13.77 -19.74 -7.49
CA ALA A 56 14.17 -20.30 -6.18
C ALA A 56 12.98 -20.74 -5.31
N GLN A 57 11.78 -20.20 -5.53
CA GLN A 57 10.55 -20.60 -4.83
C GLN A 57 9.89 -21.86 -5.43
N VAL A 58 10.42 -22.40 -6.53
CA VAL A 58 9.91 -23.65 -7.11
C VAL A 58 10.31 -24.80 -6.18
N ILE A 59 9.31 -25.43 -5.56
CA ILE A 59 9.52 -26.60 -4.71
C ILE A 59 10.01 -27.75 -5.61
N PRO A 60 11.17 -28.36 -5.33
CA PRO A 60 11.69 -29.48 -6.13
C PRO A 60 10.67 -30.62 -6.16
N PRO A 61 10.45 -31.28 -7.31
CA PRO A 61 9.51 -32.39 -7.42
C PRO A 61 9.85 -33.54 -6.47
N GLU A 62 11.12 -33.72 -6.11
CA GLU A 62 11.58 -34.72 -5.12
C GLU A 62 11.10 -34.42 -3.70
N ARG A 63 10.74 -33.16 -3.41
CA ARG A 63 10.15 -32.72 -2.14
C ARG A 63 8.63 -32.61 -2.20
N MET A 64 8.03 -32.80 -3.37
CA MET A 64 6.59 -32.72 -3.57
C MET A 64 5.97 -34.11 -3.36
N TRP A 65 5.34 -34.30 -2.20
CA TRP A 65 4.55 -35.49 -1.95
C TRP A 65 3.10 -35.24 -2.39
N LEU A 66 2.70 -35.85 -3.50
CA LEU A 66 1.33 -35.85 -3.97
C LEU A 66 0.67 -37.19 -3.57
N PRO A 67 -0.53 -37.16 -2.96
CA PRO A 67 -1.31 -38.36 -2.73
C PRO A 67 -1.58 -39.08 -4.06
N SER A 68 -1.52 -40.41 -4.06
CA SER A 68 -1.80 -41.25 -5.24
C SER A 68 -3.28 -41.25 -5.64
N GLU A 69 -4.15 -40.86 -4.73
CA GLU A 69 -5.60 -40.78 -4.94
C GLU A 69 -6.01 -39.32 -5.01
N THR A 70 -6.94 -38.99 -5.91
CA THR A 70 -7.59 -37.68 -5.92
C THR A 70 -8.28 -37.50 -4.59
N LEU A 71 -7.80 -36.58 -3.75
CA LEU A 71 -8.50 -36.18 -2.54
C LEU A 71 -9.92 -35.76 -2.95
N ASP A 72 -10.93 -36.48 -2.45
CA ASP A 72 -12.31 -36.05 -2.60
C ASP A 72 -12.40 -34.64 -2.05
N ALA A 73 -12.84 -33.70 -2.89
CA ALA A 73 -13.06 -32.33 -2.46
C ALA A 73 -13.95 -32.40 -1.21
N PRO A 74 -13.60 -31.68 -0.13
CA PRO A 74 -14.45 -31.67 1.06
C PRO A 74 -15.84 -31.34 0.56
N ARG A 75 -16.79 -32.24 0.83
CA ARG A 75 -18.20 -31.99 0.53
C ARG A 75 -18.53 -30.73 1.34
N LEU A 76 -18.51 -29.59 0.67
CA LEU A 76 -19.07 -28.36 1.17
C LEU A 76 -20.56 -28.66 1.27
N GLU A 77 -20.94 -29.25 2.41
CA GLU A 77 -22.31 -29.19 2.89
C GLU A 77 -22.54 -27.71 3.14
N LEU A 78 -22.93 -27.00 2.08
CA LEU A 78 -23.48 -25.67 2.17
C LEU A 78 -24.71 -25.82 3.05
N TYR A 79 -24.53 -25.61 4.35
CA TYR A 79 -25.62 -25.55 5.30
C TYR A 79 -26.55 -24.43 4.84
N ARG A 80 -27.59 -24.79 4.10
CA ARG A 80 -28.69 -23.91 3.70
C ARG A 80 -29.76 -23.87 4.78
N GLY A 81 -29.37 -24.01 6.04
CA GLY A 81 -30.27 -23.68 7.14
C GLY A 81 -30.50 -22.16 7.18
N PRO A 82 -31.59 -21.70 7.79
CA PRO A 82 -31.75 -20.29 8.05
C PRO A 82 -30.52 -19.80 8.82
N VAL A 83 -29.93 -18.68 8.39
CA VAL A 83 -28.89 -18.00 9.17
C VAL A 83 -29.49 -17.77 10.55
N GLU A 84 -28.92 -18.39 11.57
CA GLU A 84 -29.34 -18.16 12.95
C GLU A 84 -29.02 -16.71 13.30
N VAL A 85 -30.03 -15.85 13.18
CA VAL A 85 -29.91 -14.44 13.49
C VAL A 85 -29.93 -14.35 15.01
N TRP A 86 -28.78 -14.03 15.60
CA TRP A 86 -28.66 -13.84 17.03
C TRP A 86 -29.62 -12.75 17.49
N THR A 87 -30.46 -13.11 18.46
CA THR A 87 -31.35 -12.14 19.11
C THR A 87 -30.58 -11.35 20.17
N GLU A 88 -31.14 -10.22 20.59
CA GLU A 88 -30.57 -9.45 21.70
C GLU A 88 -30.45 -10.28 22.98
N GLU A 89 -31.39 -11.21 23.21
CA GLU A 89 -31.37 -12.15 24.34
C GLU A 89 -30.19 -13.13 24.27
N ASP A 90 -29.77 -13.54 23.07
CA ASP A 90 -28.59 -14.40 22.88
C ASP A 90 -27.29 -13.64 23.13
N ALA A 91 -27.25 -12.37 22.74
CA ALA A 91 -26.13 -11.49 23.02
C ALA A 91 -25.96 -11.23 24.52
N MET A 92 -27.08 -11.06 25.25
CA MET A 92 -27.08 -10.85 26.71
C MET A 92 -26.57 -12.06 27.51
N LYS A 93 -26.50 -13.26 26.93
CA LYS A 93 -25.86 -14.43 27.56
C LYS A 93 -24.33 -14.33 27.60
N LEU A 94 -23.75 -13.56 26.68
CA LEU A 94 -22.29 -13.44 26.52
C LEU A 94 -21.74 -12.19 27.20
N TYR A 95 -22.53 -11.12 27.27
CA TYR A 95 -22.16 -9.90 27.97
C TYR A 95 -23.35 -9.28 28.67
N ARG A 96 -23.10 -8.70 29.85
CA ARG A 96 -24.09 -7.88 30.56
C ARG A 96 -23.73 -6.42 30.35
N ILE A 97 -24.70 -5.61 29.94
CA ILE A 97 -24.58 -4.15 29.94
C ILE A 97 -24.74 -3.70 31.40
N PRO A 98 -23.74 -3.00 31.99
CA PRO A 98 -23.84 -2.52 33.36
C PRO A 98 -25.01 -1.57 33.53
N ASP A 99 -25.77 -1.71 34.61
CA ASP A 99 -26.81 -0.76 34.97
C ASP A 99 -26.23 0.49 35.68
N SER A 100 -27.07 1.49 35.96
CA SER A 100 -26.60 2.73 36.59
C SER A 100 -25.98 2.49 37.98
N ALA A 101 -26.45 1.48 38.70
CA ALA A 101 -25.92 1.13 40.02
C ALA A 101 -24.54 0.47 39.88
N ASP A 102 -24.35 -0.39 38.88
CA ASP A 102 -23.05 -0.97 38.54
C ASP A 102 -22.03 0.12 38.18
N LEU A 103 -22.44 1.14 37.41
CA LEU A 103 -21.58 2.27 37.04
C LEU A 103 -21.18 3.14 38.25
N GLU A 104 -22.13 3.48 39.13
CA GLU A 104 -21.86 4.22 40.37
C GLU A 104 -20.91 3.45 41.30
N ALA A 105 -21.06 2.13 41.39
CA ALA A 105 -20.18 1.29 42.19
C ALA A 105 -18.74 1.26 41.65
N ILE A 106 -18.59 1.21 40.32
CA ILE A 106 -17.27 1.28 39.65
C ILE A 106 -16.62 2.64 39.88
N GLU A 107 -17.38 3.74 39.72
CA GLU A 107 -16.88 5.10 39.95
C GLU A 107 -16.44 5.30 41.40
N ALA A 108 -17.25 4.85 42.37
CA ALA A 108 -16.93 4.95 43.79
C ALA A 108 -15.71 4.10 44.19
N ALA A 109 -15.48 2.97 43.53
CA ALA A 109 -14.27 2.15 43.73
C ALA A 109 -13.03 2.83 43.15
N ALA A 110 -13.11 3.31 41.90
CA ALA A 110 -12.02 4.00 41.23
C ALA A 110 -11.62 5.30 41.95
N SER A 111 -12.59 6.08 42.44
CA SER A 111 -12.35 7.31 43.19
C SER A 111 -11.58 7.04 44.50
N ARG A 112 -11.95 5.98 45.23
CA ARG A 112 -11.23 5.56 46.44
C ARG A 112 -9.79 5.15 46.14
N GLU A 113 -9.56 4.42 45.06
CA GLU A 113 -8.22 3.99 44.65
C GLU A 113 -7.35 5.18 44.23
N CYS A 114 -7.89 6.12 43.45
CA CYS A 114 -7.21 7.36 43.09
C CYS A 114 -6.82 8.19 44.33
N MET A 115 -7.73 8.35 45.29
CA MET A 115 -7.44 9.07 46.54
C MET A 115 -6.38 8.36 47.37
N SER A 116 -6.44 7.04 47.48
CA SER A 116 -5.40 6.23 48.12
C SER A 116 -4.02 6.42 47.48
N ILE A 117 -3.96 6.49 46.15
CA ILE A 117 -2.70 6.77 45.43
C ILE A 117 -2.22 8.19 45.73
N LEU A 118 -3.09 9.19 45.67
CA LEU A 118 -2.77 10.59 45.96
C LEU A 118 -2.25 10.78 47.40
N GLU A 119 -2.85 10.10 48.37
CA GLU A 119 -2.42 10.13 49.78
C GLU A 119 -1.13 9.35 50.03
N SER A 120 -0.76 8.42 49.15
CA SER A 120 0.48 7.63 49.24
C SER A 120 1.73 8.35 48.70
N VAL A 121 1.55 9.51 48.06
CA VAL A 121 2.66 10.36 47.60
C VAL A 121 2.98 11.39 48.69
N PRO A 122 4.21 11.40 49.26
CA PRO A 122 4.60 12.31 50.34
C PRO A 122 4.74 13.77 49.91
#